data_AF-A0A497QTE4-F1
#
_entry.id   AF-A0A497QTE4-F1
#
_cell.length_a   1.000
_cell.length_b   1.000
_cell.length_c   1.000
_cell.angle_alpha   90.00
_cell.angle_beta   90.00
_cell.angle_gamma   90.00
#
_symmetry.space_group_name_H-M   'P 1'
#
loop_
_entity.id
_entity.type
_entity.pdbx_description
1 polymer ?
#
loop_
_entity_poly.entity_id
_entity_poly.type
_entity_poly.pdbx_seq_one_letter_code
_entity_poly.pdbx_strand_id
1 'polypeptide(L)'
;MKNWAKKEVPNLEVCKKLKELGYPQNLDGWYWVKTGREWKLSLLYERKYKLLKGKRIVIETDDSVGGIGFEVEESIKAPTCRELGEWLPYYLPELKFLHIERNEDGFHYYYPAEIADEAYVIANNEANARAKIIIFLAENGYIKLETGDVGNGNGERINQ
;
A
#
# COMPACT_ATOMS: atom_id res chain seq x y z
N MET A 1 -4.42 -20.56 10.10
CA MET A 1 -3.44 -20.61 8.99
C MET A 1 -3.06 -19.18 8.61
N LYS A 2 -1.79 -18.78 8.73
CA LYS A 2 -1.33 -17.39 8.53
C LYS A 2 -1.30 -17.03 7.04
N ASN A 3 -2.14 -16.08 6.63
CA ASN A 3 -2.10 -15.48 5.30
C ASN A 3 -0.90 -14.51 5.26
N TRP A 4 0.25 -14.99 4.77
CA TRP A 4 1.52 -14.27 4.78
C TRP A 4 1.46 -12.98 3.96
N ALA A 5 0.73 -12.98 2.85
CA ALA A 5 0.60 -11.82 1.97
C ALA A 5 -0.05 -10.61 2.68
N LYS A 6 -0.99 -10.85 3.61
CA LYS A 6 -1.58 -9.79 4.46
C LYS A 6 -0.58 -9.09 5.40
N LYS A 7 0.64 -9.61 5.55
CA LYS A 7 1.71 -8.95 6.29
C LYS A 7 2.57 -8.04 5.42
N GLU A 8 2.56 -8.29 4.11
CA GLU A 8 3.38 -7.57 3.12
C GLU A 8 2.66 -6.34 2.56
N VAL A 9 1.35 -6.22 2.79
CA VAL A 9 0.50 -5.12 2.27
C VAL A 9 -0.34 -4.49 3.39
N PRO A 10 -0.74 -3.20 3.27
CA PRO A 10 -1.64 -2.58 4.21
C PRO A 10 -3.02 -3.23 4.20
N ASN A 11 -3.77 -3.05 5.28
CA ASN A 11 -5.16 -3.48 5.34
C ASN A 11 -6.05 -2.66 4.38
N LEU A 12 -7.27 -3.15 4.15
CA LEU A 12 -8.21 -2.54 3.20
C LEU A 12 -8.49 -1.06 3.51
N GLU A 13 -8.76 -0.72 4.77
CA GLU A 13 -9.13 0.67 5.15
C GLU A 13 -7.95 1.64 4.92
N VAL A 14 -6.73 1.22 5.23
CA VAL A 14 -5.53 2.01 4.91
C VAL A 14 -5.35 2.16 3.40
N CYS A 15 -5.61 1.10 2.62
CA CYS A 15 -5.51 1.17 1.15
C CYS A 15 -6.59 2.07 0.52
N LYS A 16 -7.82 2.07 1.05
CA LYS A 16 -8.88 3.01 0.64
C LYS A 16 -8.42 4.45 0.83
N LYS A 17 -7.85 4.76 1.99
CA LYS A 17 -7.33 6.09 2.28
C LYS A 17 -6.19 6.50 1.35
N LEU A 18 -5.25 5.58 1.06
CA LEU A 18 -4.21 5.81 0.05
C LEU A 18 -4.82 6.12 -1.34
N LYS A 19 -5.84 5.38 -1.77
CA LYS A 19 -6.56 5.62 -3.04
C LYS A 19 -7.22 7.01 -3.05
N GLU A 20 -7.88 7.41 -1.97
CA GLU A 20 -8.48 8.75 -1.82
C GLU A 20 -7.45 9.87 -1.94
N LEU A 21 -6.24 9.65 -1.40
CA LEU A 21 -5.14 10.61 -1.46
C LEU A 21 -4.36 10.59 -2.79
N GLY A 22 -4.76 9.76 -3.76
CA GLY A 22 -4.16 9.73 -5.10
C GLY A 22 -3.01 8.74 -5.29
N TYR A 23 -2.83 7.75 -4.39
CA TYR A 23 -1.85 6.68 -4.61
C TYR A 23 -2.13 5.92 -5.92
N PRO A 24 -1.12 5.63 -6.76
CA PRO A 24 -1.31 4.94 -8.05
C PRO A 24 -2.11 3.62 -7.96
N GLN A 25 -3.12 3.48 -8.82
CA GLN A 25 -4.03 2.32 -8.82
C GLN A 25 -3.86 1.37 -10.02
N ASN A 26 -3.04 1.71 -11.02
CA ASN A 26 -2.95 0.98 -12.29
C ASN A 26 -1.63 0.19 -12.45
N LEU A 27 -1.08 -0.35 -11.35
CA LEU A 27 0.20 -1.08 -11.34
C LEU A 27 -0.01 -2.59 -11.19
N ASP A 28 0.88 -3.43 -11.72
CA ASP A 28 0.85 -4.86 -11.37
C ASP A 28 1.04 -5.09 -9.86
N GLY A 29 0.68 -6.28 -9.37
CA GLY A 29 0.91 -6.67 -7.97
C GLY A 29 -0.38 -6.85 -7.17
N TRP A 30 -0.34 -6.57 -5.87
CA TRP A 30 -1.44 -6.92 -4.97
C TRP A 30 -2.59 -5.91 -4.99
N TYR A 31 -3.81 -6.42 -4.88
CA TYR A 31 -5.05 -5.66 -4.81
C TYR A 31 -6.01 -6.24 -3.78
N TRP A 32 -6.71 -5.38 -3.06
CA TRP A 32 -7.99 -5.73 -2.47
C TRP A 32 -9.04 -5.69 -3.58
N VAL A 33 -9.77 -6.79 -3.75
CA VAL A 33 -10.77 -6.98 -4.81
C VAL A 33 -12.10 -7.30 -4.18
N LYS A 34 -13.14 -6.57 -4.56
CA LYS A 34 -14.52 -6.77 -4.12
C LYS A 34 -15.21 -7.78 -5.02
N THR A 35 -15.72 -8.85 -4.42
CA THR A 35 -16.47 -9.93 -5.08
C THR A 35 -17.78 -10.13 -4.33
N GLY A 36 -18.91 -9.63 -4.84
CA GLY A 36 -20.16 -9.65 -4.10
C GLY A 36 -20.05 -8.86 -2.79
N ARG A 37 -20.31 -9.54 -1.67
CA ARG A 37 -20.28 -8.93 -0.32
C ARG A 37 -18.90 -8.97 0.37
N GLU A 38 -17.88 -9.53 -0.27
CA GLU A 38 -16.58 -9.78 0.37
C GLU A 38 -15.42 -9.06 -0.33
N TRP A 39 -14.44 -8.60 0.46
CA TRP A 39 -13.15 -8.13 -0.03
C TRP A 39 -12.08 -9.21 0.13
N LYS A 40 -11.34 -9.48 -0.94
CA LYS A 40 -10.31 -10.53 -1.00
C LYS A 40 -8.99 -9.95 -1.50
N LEU A 41 -7.88 -10.43 -0.95
CA LEU A 41 -6.56 -10.06 -1.43
C LEU A 41 -6.20 -10.93 -2.64
N SER A 42 -5.90 -10.30 -3.76
CA SER A 42 -5.61 -10.93 -5.05
C SER A 42 -4.37 -10.33 -5.67
N LEU A 43 -3.65 -11.13 -6.47
CA LEU A 43 -2.52 -10.67 -7.26
C LEU A 43 -2.99 -10.38 -8.69
N LEU A 44 -2.84 -9.15 -9.17
CA LEU A 44 -2.96 -8.78 -10.57
C LEU A 44 -1.63 -9.05 -11.26
N TYR A 45 -1.64 -9.92 -12.28
CA TYR A 45 -0.47 -10.25 -13.08
C TYR A 45 -0.92 -10.65 -14.48
N GLU A 46 -0.26 -10.13 -15.52
CA GLU A 46 -0.65 -10.35 -16.93
C GLU A 46 -2.14 -10.01 -17.18
N ARG A 47 -2.62 -8.91 -16.57
CA ARG A 47 -4.01 -8.44 -16.65
C ARG A 47 -5.07 -9.42 -16.14
N LYS A 48 -4.68 -10.41 -15.33
CA LYS A 48 -5.60 -11.37 -14.68
C LYS A 48 -5.43 -11.33 -13.16
N TYR A 49 -6.55 -11.32 -12.44
CA TYR A 49 -6.54 -11.47 -10.98
C TYR A 49 -6.39 -12.94 -10.59
N LYS A 50 -5.49 -13.21 -9.65
CA LYS A 50 -5.24 -14.54 -9.08
C LYS A 50 -5.47 -14.49 -7.57
N LEU A 51 -6.37 -15.34 -7.07
CA LEU A 51 -6.74 -15.38 -5.66
C LEU A 51 -5.68 -16.09 -4.82
N LEU A 52 -5.45 -15.59 -3.60
CA LEU A 52 -4.64 -16.31 -2.63
C LEU A 52 -5.51 -17.30 -1.83
N LYS A 53 -5.31 -18.61 -2.04
CA LYS A 53 -5.90 -19.67 -1.18
C LYS A 53 -4.78 -20.32 -0.35
N GLY A 54 -4.63 -19.88 0.90
CA GLY A 54 -3.60 -20.36 1.81
C GLY A 54 -2.18 -19.88 1.41
N LYS A 55 -1.29 -20.81 1.05
CA LYS A 55 0.06 -20.52 0.53
C LYS A 55 0.14 -20.56 -1.00
N ARG A 56 -0.95 -20.86 -1.69
CA ARG A 56 -0.98 -21.01 -3.16
C ARG A 56 -1.74 -19.84 -3.79
N ILE A 57 -1.20 -19.36 -4.90
CA ILE A 57 -1.93 -18.49 -5.84
C ILE A 57 -2.75 -19.43 -6.72
N VAL A 58 -4.07 -19.31 -6.66
CA VAL A 58 -4.98 -20.07 -7.53
C VAL A 58 -5.41 -19.14 -8.65
N ILE A 59 -5.16 -19.59 -9.87
CA ILE A 59 -5.64 -18.91 -11.08
C ILE A 59 -7.08 -19.38 -11.26
N GLU A 60 -8.05 -18.50 -11.03
CA GLU A 60 -9.41 -18.73 -11.52
C GLU A 60 -9.42 -18.14 -12.94
N THR A 61 -9.01 -18.97 -13.90
CA THR A 61 -9.15 -18.60 -15.32
C THR A 61 -10.62 -18.66 -15.69
N ASP A 62 -11.12 -17.55 -16.21
CA ASP A 62 -12.31 -17.53 -17.04
C ASP A 62 -11.94 -18.26 -18.33
N ASP A 63 -12.35 -19.53 -18.46
CA ASP A 63 -12.44 -20.26 -19.73
C ASP A 63 -13.26 -21.54 -19.48
N SER A 64 -14.59 -21.40 -19.59
CA SER A 64 -15.51 -22.36 -20.23
C SER A 64 -15.50 -23.87 -19.91
N VAL A 65 -14.87 -24.36 -18.82
CA VAL A 65 -15.18 -25.69 -18.24
C VAL A 65 -14.96 -25.66 -16.72
N GLY A 66 -16.01 -25.31 -15.95
CA GLY A 66 -16.07 -25.59 -14.50
C GLY A 66 -15.26 -24.69 -13.56
N GLY A 67 -14.67 -23.58 -14.04
CA GLY A 67 -14.07 -22.55 -13.18
C GLY A 67 -15.12 -21.54 -12.73
N ILE A 68 -15.24 -21.30 -11.42
CA ILE A 68 -16.06 -20.20 -10.88
C ILE A 68 -15.32 -18.90 -11.23
N GLY A 69 -15.67 -18.26 -12.35
CA GLY A 69 -15.28 -16.87 -12.59
C GLY A 69 -15.97 -15.99 -11.54
N PHE A 70 -15.21 -15.13 -10.85
CA PHE A 70 -15.79 -14.11 -9.98
C PHE A 70 -15.78 -12.76 -10.69
N GLU A 71 -16.92 -12.07 -10.66
CA GLU A 71 -17.03 -10.70 -11.14
C GLU A 71 -16.31 -9.76 -10.17
N VAL A 72 -15.42 -8.93 -10.71
CA VAL A 72 -14.70 -7.89 -9.96
C VAL A 72 -15.52 -6.61 -10.02
N GLU A 73 -16.20 -6.29 -8.92
CA GLU A 73 -16.99 -5.05 -8.80
C GLU A 73 -16.10 -3.83 -8.62
N GLU A 74 -15.05 -3.99 -7.81
CA GLU A 74 -14.10 -2.93 -7.47
C GLU A 74 -12.75 -3.54 -7.12
N SER A 75 -11.68 -2.81 -7.41
CA SER A 75 -10.35 -3.12 -6.88
C SER A 75 -9.65 -1.87 -6.33
N ILE A 76 -8.77 -2.11 -5.35
CA ILE A 76 -7.95 -1.09 -4.69
C ILE A 76 -6.55 -1.66 -4.56
N LYS A 77 -5.55 -0.91 -5.06
CA LYS A 77 -4.14 -1.29 -4.98
C LYS A 77 -3.75 -1.50 -3.51
N ALA A 78 -3.10 -2.62 -3.25
CA ALA A 78 -2.55 -2.99 -1.94
C ALA A 78 -1.01 -2.98 -2.06
N PRO A 79 -0.35 -1.82 -1.90
CA PRO A 79 1.08 -1.72 -2.15
C PRO A 79 1.90 -2.53 -1.14
N THR A 80 3.01 -3.09 -1.58
CA THR A 80 3.95 -3.83 -0.72
C THR A 80 4.80 -2.88 0.12
N CYS A 81 5.47 -3.39 1.16
CA CYS A 81 6.48 -2.62 1.91
C CYS A 81 7.53 -1.98 0.98
N ARG A 82 7.92 -2.68 -0.10
CA ARG A 82 8.87 -2.19 -1.10
C ARG A 82 8.29 -1.01 -1.87
N GLU A 83 7.11 -1.17 -2.46
CA GLU A 83 6.42 -0.10 -3.21
C GLU A 83 6.18 1.13 -2.32
N LEU A 84 5.74 0.94 -1.07
CA LEU A 84 5.58 2.04 -0.11
C LEU A 84 6.91 2.73 0.22
N GLY A 85 8.00 1.98 0.26
CA GLY A 85 9.33 2.52 0.50
C GLY A 85 9.80 3.52 -0.56
N GLU A 86 9.28 3.42 -1.79
CA GLU A 86 9.59 4.35 -2.89
C GLU A 86 8.96 5.74 -2.66
N TRP A 87 7.90 5.82 -1.83
CA TRP A 87 7.17 7.05 -1.50
C TRP A 87 7.56 7.65 -0.16
N LEU A 88 8.42 6.97 0.61
CA LEU A 88 8.71 7.35 1.99
C LEU A 88 10.06 8.08 2.08
N PRO A 89 10.08 9.42 2.24
CA PRO A 89 11.33 10.18 2.23
C PRO A 89 12.14 9.91 3.50
N TYR A 90 13.42 9.55 3.34
CA TYR A 90 14.28 9.34 4.51
C TYR A 90 14.58 10.63 5.28
N TYR A 91 14.55 11.78 4.61
CA TYR A 91 14.79 13.09 5.19
C TYR A 91 13.83 14.12 4.60
N LEU A 92 13.23 14.92 5.48
CA LEU A 92 12.44 16.11 5.14
C LEU A 92 13.05 17.30 5.92
N PRO A 93 13.32 18.45 5.30
CA PRO A 93 13.91 19.61 6.00
C PRO A 93 13.16 20.03 7.27
N GLU A 94 11.83 19.97 7.21
CA GLU A 94 10.88 20.35 8.25
C GLU A 94 10.84 19.30 9.36
N LEU A 95 10.82 18.01 8.98
CA LEU A 95 10.59 16.89 9.90
C LEU A 95 11.87 16.18 10.35
N LYS A 96 13.02 16.49 9.74
CA LYS A 96 14.32 15.80 9.90
C LYS A 96 14.27 14.37 9.35
N PHE A 97 15.07 13.49 9.93
CA PHE A 97 15.21 12.11 9.46
C PHE A 97 14.04 11.25 9.90
N LEU A 98 13.69 10.27 9.08
CA LEU A 98 12.77 9.22 9.44
C LEU A 98 13.45 8.24 10.41
N HIS A 99 12.79 7.97 11.52
CA HIS A 99 13.15 6.92 12.48
C HIS A 99 12.24 5.72 12.31
N ILE A 100 12.84 4.53 12.34
CA ILE A 100 12.16 3.26 12.18
C ILE A 100 12.59 2.33 13.31
N GLU A 101 11.62 1.86 14.09
CA GLU A 101 11.87 0.97 15.21
C GLU A 101 10.86 -0.18 15.22
N ARG A 102 11.25 -1.31 15.83
CA ARG A 102 10.35 -2.44 16.06
C ARG A 102 10.53 -2.96 17.47
N ASN A 103 9.44 -2.96 18.24
CA ASN A 103 9.40 -3.48 19.60
C ASN A 103 8.14 -4.34 19.79
N GLU A 104 7.71 -4.55 21.04
CA GLU A 104 6.54 -5.37 21.39
C GLU A 104 5.20 -4.75 20.93
N ASP A 105 5.13 -3.41 20.84
CA ASP A 105 3.93 -2.67 20.44
C ASP A 105 3.73 -2.64 18.91
N GLY A 106 4.80 -2.90 18.14
CA GLY A 106 4.72 -3.12 16.71
C GLY A 106 5.86 -2.46 15.92
N PHE A 107 5.51 -1.96 14.73
CA PHE A 107 6.39 -1.19 13.86
C PHE A 107 6.12 0.30 14.08
N HIS A 108 7.16 1.03 14.44
CA HIS A 108 7.14 2.45 14.75
C HIS A 108 7.82 3.20 13.61
N TYR A 109 7.12 4.17 13.06
CA TYR A 109 7.61 5.04 11.98
C TYR A 109 7.33 6.47 12.38
N TYR A 110 8.38 7.28 12.51
CA TYR A 110 8.20 8.65 12.98
C TYR A 110 9.30 9.61 12.54
N TYR A 111 8.97 10.90 12.58
CA TYR A 111 9.92 11.99 12.43
C TYR A 111 10.01 12.76 13.77
N PRO A 112 11.20 13.02 14.30
CA PRO A 112 11.40 13.51 15.67
C PRO A 112 11.23 15.03 15.84
N ALA A 113 10.63 15.72 14.85
CA ALA A 113 10.55 17.17 14.89
C ALA A 113 9.63 17.67 16.01
N GLU A 114 10.15 18.59 16.84
CA GLU A 114 9.40 19.23 17.95
C GLU A 114 8.11 19.94 17.51
N ILE A 115 8.00 20.26 16.22
CA ILE A 115 6.84 20.95 15.59
C ILE A 115 5.80 19.99 15.02
N ALA A 116 6.08 18.69 14.96
CA ALA A 116 5.18 17.70 14.39
C ALA A 116 4.60 16.85 15.51
N ASP A 117 3.60 17.39 16.20
CA ASP A 117 2.88 16.75 17.32
C ASP A 117 2.32 15.35 16.98
N GLU A 118 2.34 14.91 15.71
CA GLU A 118 1.69 13.68 15.25
C GLU A 118 2.41 12.92 14.13
N ALA A 119 3.67 13.24 13.82
CA ALA A 119 4.45 12.48 12.82
C ALA A 119 4.95 11.14 13.40
N TYR A 120 4.08 10.39 14.08
CA TYR A 120 4.39 9.14 14.77
C TYR A 120 3.29 8.12 14.58
N VAL A 121 3.66 6.96 14.04
CA VAL A 121 2.74 5.87 13.73
C VAL A 121 3.23 4.57 14.36
N ILE A 122 2.29 3.83 14.96
CA ILE A 122 2.47 2.43 15.36
C ILE A 122 1.51 1.54 14.57
N ALA A 123 2.00 0.41 14.06
CA ALA A 123 1.13 -0.63 13.52
C ALA A 123 1.67 -2.06 13.72
N ASN A 124 0.75 -3.02 13.82
CA ASN A 124 1.06 -4.45 14.00
C ASN A 124 1.73 -5.13 12.79
N ASN A 125 1.81 -4.45 11.65
CA ASN A 125 2.60 -4.87 10.49
C ASN A 125 3.26 -3.65 9.83
N GLU A 126 4.42 -3.88 9.20
CA GLU A 126 5.25 -2.82 8.63
C GLU A 126 4.56 -2.08 7.48
N ALA A 127 3.82 -2.81 6.63
CA ALA A 127 3.13 -2.21 5.50
C ALA A 127 2.09 -1.17 5.95
N ASN A 128 1.33 -1.46 7.01
CA ASN A 128 0.42 -0.51 7.64
C ASN A 128 1.17 0.69 8.24
N ALA A 129 2.32 0.48 8.90
CA ALA A 129 3.08 1.58 9.49
C ALA A 129 3.60 2.53 8.40
N ARG A 130 4.22 1.98 7.34
CA ARG A 130 4.68 2.73 6.16
C ARG A 130 3.54 3.49 5.49
N ALA A 131 2.42 2.83 5.22
CA ALA A 131 1.28 3.46 4.57
C ALA A 131 0.66 4.58 5.41
N LYS A 132 0.52 4.38 6.72
CA LYS A 132 -0.03 5.40 7.62
C LYS A 132 0.88 6.63 7.74
N ILE A 133 2.21 6.46 7.80
CA ILE A 133 3.10 7.63 7.82
C ILE A 133 3.08 8.35 6.46
N ILE A 134 2.97 7.63 5.34
CA ILE A 134 2.75 8.24 4.01
C ILE A 134 1.44 9.03 3.97
N ILE A 135 0.35 8.47 4.51
CA ILE A 135 -0.95 9.16 4.64
C ILE A 135 -0.78 10.46 5.42
N PHE A 136 -0.14 10.41 6.60
CA PHE A 136 0.14 11.60 7.40
C PHE A 136 0.92 12.65 6.59
N LEU A 137 2.00 12.25 5.92
CA LEU A 137 2.82 13.16 5.12
C LEU A 137 2.02 13.80 3.98
N ALA A 138 1.17 13.02 3.31
CA ALA A 138 0.33 13.50 2.21
C ALA A 138 -0.78 14.44 2.70
N GLU A 139 -1.47 14.11 3.79
CA GLU A 139 -2.52 14.94 4.37
C GLU A 139 -2.00 16.31 4.86
N ASN A 140 -0.75 16.35 5.30
CA ASN A 140 -0.10 17.58 5.75
C ASN A 140 0.71 18.28 4.65
N GLY A 141 0.66 17.79 3.40
CA GLY A 141 1.30 18.44 2.26
C GLY A 141 2.82 18.32 2.19
N TYR A 142 3.44 17.45 2.99
CA TYR A 142 4.88 17.17 2.93
C TYR A 142 5.28 16.35 1.69
N ILE A 143 4.35 15.52 1.19
CA ILE A 143 4.50 14.78 -0.05
C ILE A 143 3.22 14.89 -0.88
N LYS A 144 3.34 14.67 -2.18
CA LYS A 144 2.20 14.56 -3.09
C LYS A 144 2.18 13.18 -3.72
N LEU A 145 1.08 12.47 -3.57
CA LEU A 145 0.85 11.23 -4.29
C LEU A 145 0.31 11.58 -5.67
N GLU A 146 1.06 11.25 -6.71
CA GLU A 146 0.66 11.53 -8.09
C GLU A 146 0.23 10.25 -8.78
N THR A 147 -0.93 10.29 -9.44
CA THR A 147 -1.37 9.25 -10.37
C THR A 147 -0.57 9.37 -11.67
N GLY A 148 0.66 8.85 -11.66
CA GLY A 148 1.41 8.63 -12.90
C GLY A 148 1.05 7.27 -13.48
N ASP A 149 0.51 7.23 -14.71
CA ASP A 149 0.78 6.09 -15.58
C ASP A 149 2.30 5.95 -15.66
N VAL A 150 2.83 4.74 -15.44
CA VAL A 150 4.27 4.48 -15.33
C VAL A 150 5.01 5.01 -16.56
N GLY A 151 5.57 6.20 -16.42
CA GLY A 151 6.45 6.84 -17.38
C GLY A 151 7.58 7.47 -16.62
N ASN A 152 8.70 6.75 -16.51
CA ASN A 152 10.05 7.23 -16.19
C ASN A 152 10.14 8.65 -15.59
N GLY A 153 9.97 8.77 -14.27
CA GLY A 153 10.19 10.02 -13.55
C GLY A 153 11.30 9.83 -12.53
N ASN A 154 12.54 10.11 -12.93
CA ASN A 154 13.58 10.45 -11.95
C ASN A 154 13.05 11.64 -11.14
N GLY A 155 12.99 11.49 -9.81
CA GLY A 155 12.53 12.54 -8.92
C GLY A 155 13.23 13.86 -9.19
N GLU A 156 12.51 14.81 -9.79
CA GLU A 156 12.97 16.18 -9.88
C GLU A 156 12.90 16.78 -8.48
N ARG A 157 14.09 17.05 -7.93
CA ARG A 157 14.27 17.90 -6.76
C ARG A 157 13.75 19.29 -7.11
N ILE A 158 12.66 19.69 -6.47
CA ILE A 158 12.24 21.08 -6.45
C ILE A 158 13.15 21.81 -5.45
N ASN A 159 14.18 22.48 -5.96
CA ASN A 159 14.84 23.57 -5.25
C ASN A 159 14.08 24.85 -5.60
N GLN A 160 13.46 25.49 -4.62
CA GLN A 160 13.32 26.95 -4.55
C GLN A 160 13.61 27.39 -3.11
#